data_AF-A0A3E4Y7T3-F1
#
_entry.id   AF-A0A3E4Y7T3-F1
#
_cell.length_a   1.000
_cell.length_b   1.000
_cell.length_c   1.000
_cell.angle_alpha   90.00
_cell.angle_beta   90.00
_cell.angle_gamma   90.00
#
_symmetry.space_group_name_H-M   'P 1'
#
loop_
_entity.id
_entity.type
_entity.pdbx_description
1 polymer ?
#
loop_
_entity_poly.entity_id
_entity_poly.type
_entity_poly.pdbx_seq_one_letter_code
_entity_poly.pdbx_strand_id
1 'polypeptide(L)'
;MDIDKIFSAIWEGKEWIFSGIGVVALGFIGKRIIGKKSGENSDTYTVKSKMHDNNNVSGGNNITGKKNQIIQNDNSNAISVKGNGNVAGNGNNITNNFIYPNNDNNLKENADSWFSERFNVLLSLLNDARGFFEKEYTVEYVSSLIGLKNVDELKVYLNQGKEPDDEFKKKFVDVFGINEEWMVHGRGEFPFASNIKFLYDNPMDILRREDLKIINKFIVVIGDVEGRRHACIIRKRDELCYELYPKYFVLNSHVGGAGTRQLVGLYRFLREADRIKKLAGVVYDASEEQMEKLMKGEFQPKKVEQFKVASNFFDSFMCISEKEIERNKNFWDEEFILVQQIIAANIKDCDRINQEYDLKLIKKNLGEDSQDKEEESNDIDLFDSSTPFFDYRFGKAFPGVRGIKEFTNPKECVDRLQILLKKPLNGKKLGGPIWWIRGSGNCDISGFERVTDDKFLMDGDEIKVKRIVVYAAGEYYKKFVYVETYPEEETGLYTKDDALVEEWTDRYGYYYEEYAEYENKKVTRAEYDDGAAVIDGKVVDLNGKAKLRTRYLTPYNFIICAHFNPMNSNVYDDMLEKLLNGILKGKNSVEEIVEAIKKMPKHRREM
;
A
#
# COMPACT_ATOMS: atom_id res chain seq x y z
N MET A 1 -50.87 -7.35 13.61
CA MET A 1 -51.18 -8.11 12.39
C MET A 1 -50.59 -9.48 12.60
N ASP A 2 -51.41 -10.53 12.55
CA ASP A 2 -51.05 -11.86 13.03
C ASP A 2 -50.09 -12.56 12.05
N ILE A 3 -48.96 -13.06 12.56
CA ILE A 3 -47.87 -13.62 11.74
C ILE A 3 -48.36 -14.81 10.90
N ASP A 4 -49.28 -15.59 11.43
CA ASP A 4 -49.82 -16.78 10.77
C ASP A 4 -50.71 -16.43 9.56
N LYS A 5 -51.35 -15.25 9.55
CA LYS A 5 -52.09 -14.76 8.37
C LYS A 5 -51.18 -14.29 7.24
N ILE A 6 -49.97 -13.84 7.56
CA ILE A 6 -48.97 -13.42 6.56
C ILE A 6 -48.39 -14.67 5.88
N PHE A 7 -48.10 -15.73 6.66
CA PHE A 7 -47.58 -16.98 6.10
C PHE A 7 -48.60 -17.72 5.22
N SER A 8 -49.88 -17.76 5.60
CA SER A 8 -50.92 -18.38 4.76
C SER A 8 -51.15 -17.62 3.44
N ALA A 9 -51.10 -16.29 3.45
CA ALA A 9 -51.23 -15.49 2.23
C ALA A 9 -50.04 -15.64 1.26
N ILE A 10 -48.84 -15.93 1.79
CA ILE A 10 -47.64 -16.21 0.99
C ILE A 10 -47.71 -17.61 0.35
N TRP A 11 -48.32 -18.59 1.04
CA TRP A 11 -48.38 -19.97 0.56
C TRP A 11 -49.44 -20.22 -0.53
N GLU A 12 -50.47 -19.39 -0.64
CA GLU A 12 -51.55 -19.54 -1.63
C GLU A 12 -51.23 -18.97 -3.03
N GLY A 13 -50.15 -18.19 -3.18
CA GLY A 13 -49.74 -17.58 -4.46
C GLY A 13 -48.50 -18.21 -5.09
N LYS A 14 -48.48 -19.53 -5.34
CA LYS A 14 -47.22 -20.26 -5.66
C LYS A 14 -46.53 -19.96 -7.00
N GLU A 15 -47.08 -19.12 -7.87
CA GLU A 15 -46.47 -18.85 -9.18
C GLU A 15 -45.49 -17.67 -9.21
N TRP A 16 -45.59 -16.69 -8.30
CA TRP A 16 -44.69 -15.52 -8.32
C TRP A 16 -43.33 -15.76 -7.62
N ILE A 17 -43.23 -16.80 -6.78
CA ILE A 17 -42.01 -17.14 -6.02
C ILE A 17 -40.89 -17.68 -6.94
N PHE A 18 -41.23 -18.22 -8.12
CA PHE A 18 -40.27 -18.71 -9.12
C PHE A 18 -40.01 -17.71 -10.26
N SER A 19 -40.59 -16.50 -10.19
CA SER A 19 -40.17 -15.38 -11.03
C SER A 19 -39.09 -14.61 -10.29
N GLY A 20 -38.02 -14.18 -10.97
CA GLY A 20 -36.84 -13.53 -10.36
C GLY A 20 -37.13 -12.30 -9.45
N ILE A 21 -38.35 -11.77 -9.49
CA ILE A 21 -38.84 -10.69 -8.62
C ILE A 21 -39.05 -11.16 -7.16
N GLY A 22 -39.39 -12.44 -6.92
CA GLY A 22 -39.74 -12.96 -5.59
C GLY A 22 -38.58 -13.04 -4.59
N VAL A 23 -37.36 -13.26 -5.07
CA VAL A 23 -36.17 -13.51 -4.23
C VAL A 23 -35.60 -12.23 -3.63
N VAL A 24 -35.71 -11.10 -4.33
CA VAL A 24 -35.22 -9.79 -3.88
C VAL A 24 -35.98 -9.28 -2.65
N ALA A 25 -37.27 -9.60 -2.55
CA ALA A 25 -38.12 -9.18 -1.42
C ALA A 25 -37.79 -9.91 -0.10
N LEU A 26 -37.37 -11.18 -0.16
CA LEU A 26 -37.06 -11.98 1.03
C LEU A 26 -35.72 -11.59 1.69
N GLY A 27 -34.74 -11.15 0.89
CA GLY A 27 -33.43 -10.67 1.39
C GLY A 27 -33.53 -9.43 2.30
N PHE A 28 -34.56 -8.61 2.12
CA PHE A 28 -34.77 -7.41 2.94
C PHE A 28 -35.30 -7.71 4.36
N ILE A 29 -36.00 -8.83 4.55
CA ILE A 29 -36.61 -9.18 5.85
C ILE A 29 -35.56 -9.78 6.81
N GLY A 30 -34.61 -10.58 6.29
CA GLY A 30 -33.54 -11.18 7.11
C GLY A 30 -32.58 -10.15 7.72
N LYS A 31 -32.31 -9.04 7.00
CA LYS A 31 -31.36 -8.01 7.45
C LYS A 31 -31.88 -7.14 8.60
N ARG A 32 -33.20 -7.11 8.85
CA ARG A 32 -33.82 -6.26 9.89
C ARG A 32 -33.95 -6.95 11.25
N ILE A 33 -33.76 -8.27 11.33
CA ILE A 33 -33.93 -9.06 12.55
C ILE A 33 -32.60 -9.29 13.29
N ILE A 34 -31.45 -9.28 12.59
CA ILE A 34 -30.13 -9.61 13.16
C ILE A 34 -29.41 -8.39 13.79
N GLY A 35 -29.93 -7.17 13.59
CA GLY A 35 -29.32 -5.92 14.11
C GLY A 35 -29.64 -5.54 15.56
N LYS A 36 -30.19 -6.43 16.39
CA LYS A 36 -30.48 -6.16 17.82
C LYS A 36 -30.03 -7.31 18.72
N LYS A 37 -28.74 -7.35 19.07
CA LYS A 37 -28.20 -7.86 20.36
C LYS A 37 -26.66 -7.90 20.34
N SER A 38 -26.02 -6.86 20.87
CA SER A 38 -24.90 -7.00 21.82
C SER A 38 -24.57 -5.62 22.41
N GLY A 39 -25.02 -5.42 23.64
CA GLY A 39 -24.64 -4.30 24.50
C GLY A 39 -23.83 -4.82 25.68
N GLU A 40 -22.81 -4.04 26.04
CA GLU A 40 -22.19 -3.81 27.35
C GLU A 40 -21.95 -4.98 28.33
N ASN A 41 -20.71 -5.07 28.81
CA ASN A 41 -20.42 -5.02 30.24
C ASN A 41 -18.94 -4.68 30.51
N SER A 42 -18.74 -3.58 31.22
CA SER A 42 -17.54 -3.17 31.93
C SER A 42 -17.48 -3.85 33.29
N ASP A 43 -16.30 -4.29 33.74
CA ASP A 43 -16.03 -4.41 35.18
C ASP A 43 -14.56 -4.10 35.50
N THR A 44 -14.42 -3.06 36.33
CA THR A 44 -13.22 -2.61 37.04
C THR A 44 -12.84 -3.55 38.18
N TYR A 45 -11.54 -3.84 38.35
CA TYR A 45 -10.98 -4.23 39.64
C TYR A 45 -9.66 -3.50 39.93
N THR A 46 -9.74 -2.60 40.90
CA THR A 46 -8.61 -1.98 41.61
C THR A 46 -8.23 -2.87 42.79
N VAL A 47 -6.95 -3.21 42.94
CA VAL A 47 -6.40 -3.68 44.23
C VAL A 47 -5.14 -2.89 44.55
N LYS A 48 -5.19 -2.24 45.71
CA LYS A 48 -4.10 -1.55 46.39
C LYS A 48 -3.05 -2.56 46.89
N SER A 49 -1.77 -2.19 46.81
CA SER A 49 -0.84 -2.42 47.91
C SER A 49 0.05 -1.19 48.07
N LYS A 50 0.34 -0.87 49.33
CA LYS A 50 1.06 0.30 49.85
C LYS A 50 2.20 -0.25 50.71
N MET A 51 3.24 0.57 50.89
CA MET A 51 4.35 0.45 51.87
C MET A 51 5.50 -0.51 51.48
N HIS A 52 6.78 -0.22 51.72
CA HIS A 52 7.43 0.77 52.59
C HIS A 52 8.86 1.07 52.11
N ASP A 53 9.37 2.20 52.60
CA ASP A 53 10.72 2.76 52.49
C ASP A 53 11.87 1.82 52.94
N ASN A 54 13.09 2.09 52.46
CA ASN A 54 14.16 2.56 53.34
C ASN A 54 15.42 3.04 52.60
N ASN A 55 15.98 4.12 53.15
CA ASN A 55 17.19 4.83 52.79
C ASN A 55 18.48 4.01 52.99
N ASN A 56 19.58 4.42 52.34
CA ASN A 56 20.75 5.09 52.97
C ASN A 56 22.04 4.97 52.11
N VAL A 57 22.70 6.11 51.80
CA VAL A 57 24.05 6.55 52.32
C VAL A 57 25.22 5.86 51.59
N SER A 58 26.36 6.46 51.22
CA SER A 58 26.99 7.79 51.34
C SER A 58 28.34 7.75 50.60
N GLY A 59 28.89 8.92 50.26
CA GLY A 59 30.33 9.17 50.12
C GLY A 59 30.75 9.38 48.66
N GLY A 60 31.23 10.53 48.18
CA GLY A 60 31.92 11.63 48.85
C GLY A 60 33.43 11.49 48.64
N ASN A 61 33.98 12.16 47.61
CA ASN A 61 35.07 13.13 47.76
C ASN A 61 35.58 13.70 46.42
N ASN A 62 35.81 15.01 46.48
CA ASN A 62 36.46 15.88 45.49
C ASN A 62 37.97 15.62 45.38
N ILE A 63 38.62 16.12 44.31
CA ILE A 63 39.69 17.16 44.34
C ILE A 63 40.45 17.26 42.98
N THR A 64 40.38 18.47 42.37
CA THR A 64 41.37 19.27 41.57
C THR A 64 42.18 18.62 40.41
N GLY A 65 42.53 19.26 39.29
CA GLY A 65 42.42 20.64 38.79
C GLY A 65 43.56 20.95 37.78
N LYS A 66 43.32 21.90 36.83
CA LYS A 66 44.28 22.65 35.96
C LYS A 66 45.04 21.87 34.86
N LYS A 67 45.47 22.43 33.71
CA LYS A 67 45.19 23.61 32.84
C LYS A 67 46.19 23.53 31.64
N ASN A 68 45.82 24.07 30.47
CA ASN A 68 46.68 24.50 29.32
C ASN A 68 47.33 23.38 28.45
N GLN A 69 47.62 23.48 27.13
CA GLN A 69 47.79 24.62 26.20
C GLN A 69 47.79 24.13 24.71
N ILE A 70 47.59 25.08 23.80
CA ILE A 70 47.54 25.08 22.32
C ILE A 70 48.92 24.84 21.65
N ILE A 71 49.00 24.22 20.45
CA ILE A 71 49.89 24.61 19.30
C ILE A 71 49.26 24.21 17.93
N GLN A 72 49.43 25.11 16.94
CA GLN A 72 49.03 25.12 15.52
C GLN A 72 49.98 24.41 14.53
N ASN A 73 49.51 24.33 13.26
CA ASN A 73 50.18 24.43 11.94
C ASN A 73 50.02 23.19 11.05
N ASP A 74 49.31 23.29 9.92
CA ASP A 74 49.61 23.97 8.63
C ASP A 74 50.68 23.24 7.80
N ASN A 75 50.27 22.58 6.71
CA ASN A 75 50.60 23.02 5.35
C ASN A 75 50.10 22.07 4.26
N SER A 76 49.47 22.70 3.27
CA SER A 76 49.22 22.26 1.90
C SER A 76 50.51 22.17 1.08
N ASN A 77 50.52 21.37 0.01
CA ASN A 77 50.72 21.86 -1.37
C ASN A 77 50.71 20.74 -2.42
N ALA A 78 50.18 21.11 -3.59
CA ALA A 78 50.03 20.32 -4.79
C ALA A 78 51.16 20.60 -5.83
N ILE A 79 51.04 19.92 -6.98
CA ILE A 79 51.64 20.18 -8.32
C ILE A 79 53.10 19.68 -8.44
N SER A 80 53.60 18.97 -9.47
CA SER A 80 53.35 18.99 -10.92
C SER A 80 53.98 17.78 -11.65
N VAL A 81 53.49 17.50 -12.86
CA VAL A 81 53.98 16.49 -13.82
C VAL A 81 54.77 17.16 -14.94
N LYS A 82 55.90 16.56 -15.38
CA LYS A 82 56.42 16.66 -16.76
C LYS A 82 57.46 15.57 -17.08
N GLY A 83 57.28 14.87 -18.20
CA GLY A 83 58.32 14.05 -18.82
C GLY A 83 57.81 13.05 -19.88
N ASN A 84 58.00 13.37 -21.15
CA ASN A 84 57.74 12.50 -22.32
C ASN A 84 58.78 11.38 -22.43
N GLY A 85 58.33 10.16 -22.76
CA GLY A 85 59.18 9.07 -23.25
C GLY A 85 58.40 7.77 -23.45
N ASN A 86 58.13 7.41 -24.70
CA ASN A 86 57.62 6.08 -25.06
C ASN A 86 58.71 5.01 -24.80
N VAL A 87 58.33 3.85 -24.26
CA VAL A 87 58.55 2.48 -24.80
C VAL A 87 58.15 1.45 -23.74
N ALA A 88 57.55 0.37 -24.24
CA ALA A 88 56.88 -0.73 -23.55
C ALA A 88 57.74 -1.57 -22.60
N GLY A 89 57.06 -2.27 -21.67
CA GLY A 89 57.57 -3.51 -21.08
C GLY A 89 57.26 -3.71 -19.61
N ASN A 90 56.36 -4.68 -19.36
CA ASN A 90 56.25 -5.52 -18.17
C ASN A 90 56.01 -4.89 -16.78
N GLY A 91 54.93 -5.35 -16.15
CA GLY A 91 54.60 -5.06 -14.77
C GLY A 91 55.64 -5.60 -13.79
N ASN A 92 55.88 -4.81 -12.74
CA ASN A 92 55.89 -5.27 -11.35
C ASN A 92 55.84 -4.07 -10.39
N ASN A 93 54.88 -4.16 -9.47
CA ASN A 93 54.91 -3.75 -8.06
C ASN A 93 55.52 -2.40 -7.66
N ILE A 94 54.63 -1.48 -7.29
CA ILE A 94 54.92 -0.46 -6.28
C ILE A 94 54.32 -0.94 -4.96
N THR A 95 55.22 -1.20 -4.01
CA THR A 95 54.96 -1.50 -2.60
C THR A 95 54.34 -0.32 -1.88
N ASN A 96 53.25 -0.54 -1.13
CA ASN A 96 52.88 0.30 0.00
C ASN A 96 52.89 -0.56 1.28
N ASN A 97 53.90 -0.32 2.10
CA ASN A 97 54.06 -0.87 3.44
C ASN A 97 52.98 -0.30 4.37
N PHE A 98 52.29 -1.17 5.10
CA PHE A 98 52.02 -0.97 6.52
C PHE A 98 52.23 -2.31 7.25
N ILE A 99 53.13 -2.27 8.24
CA ILE A 99 53.43 -3.34 9.21
C ILE A 99 52.90 -2.88 10.57
N TYR A 100 52.34 -3.80 11.36
CA TYR A 100 52.47 -3.84 12.83
C TYR A 100 52.40 -5.31 13.30
N PRO A 101 52.95 -5.67 14.49
CA PRO A 101 54.11 -6.54 14.57
C PRO A 101 53.85 -7.90 15.26
N ASN A 102 54.45 -8.96 14.74
CA ASN A 102 55.39 -9.81 15.48
C ASN A 102 56.02 -10.82 14.52
N ASN A 103 57.35 -10.78 14.44
CA ASN A 103 58.14 -11.86 13.89
C ASN A 103 58.08 -13.03 14.87
N ASP A 104 57.47 -14.13 14.46
CA ASP A 104 58.00 -15.45 14.76
C ASP A 104 58.14 -16.21 13.45
N ASN A 105 59.40 -16.42 13.06
CA ASN A 105 59.77 -17.28 11.96
C ASN A 105 59.39 -18.72 12.31
N ASN A 106 58.17 -19.10 11.93
CA ASN A 106 57.81 -20.48 11.62
C ASN A 106 56.99 -20.44 10.34
N LEU A 107 57.54 -21.00 9.26
CA LEU A 107 56.77 -21.42 8.10
C LEU A 107 55.61 -22.31 8.59
N LYS A 108 54.41 -21.73 8.71
CA LYS A 108 53.16 -22.50 8.78
C LYS A 108 52.54 -22.49 7.40
N GLU A 109 52.47 -23.68 6.83
CA GLU A 109 51.58 -24.01 5.72
C GLU A 109 50.14 -23.62 6.09
N ASN A 110 49.40 -23.06 5.12
CA ASN A 110 48.06 -22.44 5.18
C ASN A 110 48.05 -20.97 5.66
N ALA A 111 48.33 -20.05 4.75
CA ALA A 111 47.85 -18.67 4.91
C ALA A 111 46.33 -18.65 4.68
N ASP A 112 45.58 -18.16 5.66
CA ASP A 112 44.13 -17.97 5.53
C ASP A 112 43.83 -17.04 4.35
N SER A 113 42.71 -17.27 3.65
CA SER A 113 42.26 -16.33 2.61
C SER A 113 41.84 -15.02 3.26
N TRP A 114 41.96 -13.90 2.55
CA TRP A 114 41.49 -12.61 3.05
C TRP A 114 39.99 -12.64 3.35
N PHE A 115 39.21 -13.42 2.60
CA PHE A 115 37.83 -13.72 2.92
C PHE A 115 37.67 -14.44 4.26
N SER A 116 38.49 -15.45 4.58
CA SER A 116 38.43 -16.16 5.86
C SER A 116 38.67 -15.22 7.04
N GLU A 117 39.66 -14.33 6.94
CA GLU A 117 39.92 -13.30 7.96
C GLU A 117 38.71 -12.37 8.15
N ARG A 118 38.15 -11.85 7.06
CA ARG A 118 36.96 -10.99 7.09
C ARG A 118 35.74 -11.74 7.65
N PHE A 119 35.56 -12.99 7.28
CA PHE A 119 34.48 -13.82 7.81
C PHE A 119 34.61 -14.02 9.32
N ASN A 120 35.82 -14.25 9.84
CA ASN A 120 36.04 -14.41 11.28
C ASN A 120 35.73 -13.11 12.05
N VAL A 121 36.12 -11.95 11.50
CA VAL A 121 35.75 -10.64 12.07
C VAL A 121 34.24 -10.46 12.06
N LEU A 122 33.57 -10.75 10.94
CA LEU A 122 32.11 -10.71 10.86
C LEU A 122 31.47 -11.60 11.92
N LEU A 123 31.88 -12.86 12.01
CA LEU A 123 31.30 -13.85 12.93
C LEU A 123 31.44 -13.39 14.39
N SER A 124 32.59 -12.79 14.74
CA SER A 124 32.82 -12.22 16.06
C SER A 124 31.85 -11.07 16.35
N LEU A 125 31.67 -10.14 15.41
CA LEU A 125 30.78 -8.99 15.57
C LEU A 125 29.29 -9.38 15.60
N LEU A 126 28.87 -10.37 14.82
CA LEU A 126 27.51 -10.92 14.87
C LEU A 126 27.22 -11.51 16.26
N ASN A 127 28.20 -12.21 16.84
CA ASN A 127 28.06 -12.80 18.17
C ASN A 127 28.11 -11.78 19.29
N ASP A 128 28.86 -10.70 19.15
CA ASP A 128 28.89 -9.58 20.09
C ASP A 128 27.57 -8.80 20.08
N ALA A 129 26.89 -8.69 18.93
CA ALA A 129 25.61 -8.01 18.79
C ALA A 129 24.37 -8.89 19.09
N ARG A 130 24.54 -10.19 19.32
CA ARG A 130 23.42 -11.12 19.55
C ARG A 130 22.61 -10.77 20.79
N GLY A 131 21.31 -10.99 20.73
CA GLY A 131 20.43 -10.84 21.89
C GLY A 131 20.73 -11.86 22.98
N PHE A 132 20.36 -11.58 24.24
CA PHE A 132 20.66 -12.46 25.38
C PHE A 132 20.10 -13.89 25.22
N PHE A 133 18.94 -14.04 24.58
CA PHE A 133 18.31 -15.33 24.30
C PHE A 133 18.62 -15.88 22.91
N GLU A 134 19.39 -15.16 22.09
CA GLU A 134 19.78 -15.62 20.76
C GLU A 134 20.89 -16.65 20.87
N LYS A 135 20.79 -17.69 20.04
CA LYS A 135 21.86 -18.68 19.94
C LYS A 135 23.07 -18.07 19.24
N GLU A 136 24.23 -18.64 19.52
CA GLU A 136 25.49 -18.28 18.88
C GLU A 136 25.43 -18.43 17.35
N TYR A 137 25.97 -17.44 16.64
CA TYR A 137 26.25 -17.52 15.22
C TYR A 137 27.47 -18.42 15.02
N THR A 138 27.22 -19.66 14.63
CA THR A 138 28.27 -20.61 14.21
C THR A 138 28.47 -20.55 12.69
N VAL A 139 29.56 -21.15 12.20
CA VAL A 139 29.82 -21.28 10.74
C VAL A 139 28.66 -22.00 10.06
N GLU A 140 28.17 -23.09 10.65
CA GLU A 140 27.02 -23.85 10.16
C GLU A 140 25.76 -22.99 10.09
N TYR A 141 25.50 -22.20 11.13
CA TYR A 141 24.31 -21.37 11.16
C TYR A 141 24.39 -20.23 10.14
N VAL A 142 25.50 -19.51 10.08
CA VAL A 142 25.73 -18.46 9.07
C VAL A 142 25.63 -19.03 7.66
N SER A 143 26.22 -20.20 7.40
CA SER A 143 26.09 -20.90 6.12
C SER A 143 24.63 -21.16 5.73
N SER A 144 23.78 -21.49 6.69
CA SER A 144 22.35 -21.68 6.44
C SER A 144 21.63 -20.35 6.15
N LEU A 145 22.01 -19.27 6.84
CA LEU A 145 21.40 -17.93 6.68
C LEU A 145 21.70 -17.33 5.30
N ILE A 146 22.90 -17.55 4.76
CA ILE A 146 23.26 -17.14 3.40
C ILE A 146 22.76 -18.11 2.31
N GLY A 147 21.93 -19.08 2.68
CA GLY A 147 21.22 -19.96 1.75
C GLY A 147 22.05 -21.07 1.12
N LEU A 148 23.15 -21.49 1.74
CA LEU A 148 23.94 -22.63 1.26
C LEU A 148 23.27 -23.95 1.63
N LYS A 149 23.30 -24.91 0.70
CA LYS A 149 22.73 -26.26 0.93
C LYS A 149 23.60 -27.11 1.87
N ASN A 150 24.90 -26.83 1.93
CA ASN A 150 25.86 -27.54 2.77
C ASN A 150 26.94 -26.57 3.27
N VAL A 151 27.26 -26.64 4.57
CA VAL A 151 28.33 -25.89 5.21
C VAL A 151 29.71 -26.18 4.61
N ASP A 152 29.90 -27.35 4.00
CA ASP A 152 31.17 -27.72 3.36
C ASP A 152 31.57 -26.73 2.26
N GLU A 153 30.59 -26.14 1.57
CA GLU A 153 30.83 -25.12 0.55
C GLU A 153 31.50 -23.87 1.16
N LEU A 154 31.06 -23.44 2.34
CA LEU A 154 31.70 -22.34 3.07
C LEU A 154 33.06 -22.76 3.66
N LYS A 155 33.14 -23.97 4.24
CA LYS A 155 34.37 -24.48 4.87
C LYS A 155 35.54 -24.62 3.89
N VAL A 156 35.29 -24.84 2.60
CA VAL A 156 36.33 -24.82 1.56
C VAL A 156 37.05 -23.47 1.56
N TYR A 157 36.32 -22.36 1.63
CA TYR A 157 36.93 -21.02 1.62
C TYR A 157 37.63 -20.65 2.93
N LEU A 158 37.09 -21.15 4.05
CA LEU A 158 37.63 -20.86 5.38
C LEU A 158 38.91 -21.65 5.68
N ASN A 159 39.00 -22.92 5.23
CA ASN A 159 40.06 -23.84 5.64
C ASN A 159 41.15 -24.05 4.58
N GLN A 160 40.88 -23.78 3.30
CA GLN A 160 41.78 -24.12 2.19
C GLN A 160 42.46 -22.91 1.54
N GLY A 161 42.39 -21.73 2.17
CA GLY A 161 43.02 -20.50 1.66
C GLY A 161 42.47 -20.04 0.30
N LYS A 162 41.30 -20.52 -0.12
CA LYS A 162 40.67 -20.20 -1.40
C LYS A 162 39.79 -18.96 -1.26
N GLU A 163 39.91 -18.03 -2.21
CA GLU A 163 38.97 -16.90 -2.32
C GLU A 163 37.69 -17.30 -3.04
N PRO A 164 36.51 -17.00 -2.49
CA PRO A 164 35.25 -17.09 -3.21
C PRO A 164 35.13 -16.00 -4.29
N ASP A 165 34.24 -16.21 -5.25
CA ASP A 165 33.88 -15.17 -6.22
C ASP A 165 33.05 -14.04 -5.58
N ASP A 166 32.88 -12.94 -6.32
CA ASP A 166 32.19 -11.76 -5.84
C ASP A 166 30.69 -11.99 -5.63
N GLU A 167 30.07 -12.88 -6.41
CA GLU A 167 28.64 -13.23 -6.25
C GLU A 167 28.41 -13.97 -4.93
N PHE A 168 29.30 -14.89 -4.57
CA PHE A 168 29.28 -15.58 -3.29
C PHE A 168 29.49 -14.60 -2.13
N LYS A 169 30.46 -13.67 -2.23
CA LYS A 169 30.71 -12.65 -1.19
C LYS A 169 29.52 -11.71 -0.98
N LYS A 170 28.78 -11.38 -2.05
CA LYS A 170 27.59 -10.53 -1.98
C LYS A 170 26.45 -11.12 -1.17
N LYS A 171 26.37 -12.45 -1.03
CA LYS A 171 25.37 -13.09 -0.13
C LYS A 171 25.48 -12.59 1.31
N PHE A 172 26.70 -12.32 1.79
CA PHE A 172 26.91 -11.79 3.15
C PHE A 172 26.49 -10.32 3.26
N VAL A 173 26.79 -9.52 2.24
CA VAL A 173 26.37 -8.12 2.15
C VAL A 173 24.84 -8.02 2.22
N ASP A 174 24.14 -8.83 1.43
CA ASP A 174 22.69 -8.81 1.35
C ASP A 174 22.00 -9.26 2.64
N VAL A 175 22.51 -10.33 3.27
CA VAL A 175 21.90 -10.92 4.48
C VAL A 175 22.19 -10.11 5.74
N PHE A 176 23.39 -9.57 5.90
CA PHE A 176 23.83 -8.95 7.15
C PHE A 176 23.98 -7.42 7.07
N GLY A 177 23.84 -6.82 5.87
CA GLY A 177 24.03 -5.38 5.68
C GLY A 177 25.48 -4.91 5.84
N ILE A 178 26.45 -5.81 5.58
CA ILE A 178 27.88 -5.52 5.68
C ILE A 178 28.29 -4.61 4.51
N ASN A 179 29.28 -3.76 4.72
CA ASN A 179 29.86 -2.92 3.69
C ASN A 179 30.37 -3.74 2.50
N GLU A 180 29.89 -3.42 1.29
CA GLU A 180 30.24 -4.15 0.06
C GLU A 180 31.73 -4.02 -0.27
N GLU A 181 32.28 -2.82 -0.19
CA GLU A 181 33.70 -2.56 -0.45
C GLU A 181 34.59 -3.37 0.52
N TRP A 182 34.18 -3.47 1.79
CA TRP A 182 34.92 -4.22 2.79
C TRP A 182 34.88 -5.72 2.52
N MET A 183 33.69 -6.30 2.34
CA MET A 183 33.52 -7.74 2.18
C MET A 183 34.04 -8.25 0.82
N VAL A 184 33.69 -7.57 -0.27
CA VAL A 184 33.94 -8.04 -1.64
C VAL A 184 35.34 -7.64 -2.10
N HIS A 185 35.74 -6.39 -1.85
CA HIS A 185 36.94 -5.78 -2.41
C HIS A 185 38.08 -5.57 -1.41
N GLY A 186 37.87 -5.85 -0.12
CA GLY A 186 38.86 -5.64 0.93
C GLY A 186 39.22 -4.16 1.11
N ARG A 187 38.26 -3.24 0.88
CA ARG A 187 38.44 -1.79 0.97
C ARG A 187 37.56 -1.20 2.05
N GLY A 188 38.06 -0.16 2.72
CA GLY A 188 37.38 0.44 3.87
C GLY A 188 37.86 -0.17 5.18
N GLU A 189 37.70 0.59 6.26
CA GLU A 189 38.28 0.25 7.57
C GLU A 189 37.39 -0.71 8.36
N PHE A 190 36.06 -0.54 8.28
CA PHE A 190 35.13 -1.24 9.15
C PHE A 190 34.02 -1.99 8.39
N PRO A 191 33.62 -3.18 8.88
CA PRO A 191 32.70 -4.07 8.17
C PRO A 191 31.28 -3.53 8.08
N PHE A 192 30.82 -2.71 9.02
CA PHE A 192 29.46 -2.16 9.00
C PHE A 192 29.43 -0.67 8.63
N ALA A 193 30.50 -0.17 8.00
CA ALA A 193 30.46 1.16 7.40
C ALA A 193 29.30 1.24 6.39
N SER A 194 28.53 2.33 6.43
CA SER A 194 27.26 2.40 5.70
C SER A 194 27.43 2.20 4.18
N ASN A 195 26.60 1.33 3.60
CA ASN A 195 26.41 1.23 2.14
C ASN A 195 25.50 2.35 1.60
N ILE A 196 24.84 3.10 2.47
CA ILE A 196 23.84 4.11 2.09
C ILE A 196 24.54 5.39 1.64
N LYS A 197 24.29 5.79 0.39
CA LYS A 197 24.69 7.11 -0.12
C LYS A 197 23.66 8.17 0.27
N PHE A 198 23.79 8.71 1.48
CA PHE A 198 22.87 9.74 1.98
C PHE A 198 23.44 11.14 1.75
N LEU A 199 23.08 11.76 0.61
CA LEU A 199 23.55 13.09 0.22
C LEU A 199 22.65 14.23 0.71
N TYR A 200 21.66 13.94 1.55
CA TYR A 200 20.60 14.87 1.91
C TYR A 200 20.79 15.44 3.32
N ASP A 201 20.22 16.62 3.56
CA ASP A 201 20.29 17.31 4.85
C ASP A 201 19.06 17.09 5.73
N ASN A 202 17.93 16.64 5.16
CA ASN A 202 16.66 16.52 5.87
C ASN A 202 16.30 15.04 6.11
N PRO A 203 16.02 14.62 7.37
CA PRO A 203 15.54 13.26 7.68
C PRO A 203 14.33 12.81 6.85
N MET A 204 13.42 13.72 6.49
CA MET A 204 12.26 13.40 5.66
C MET A 204 12.64 12.86 4.28
N ASP A 205 13.84 13.19 3.77
CA ASP A 205 14.29 12.69 2.47
C ASP A 205 14.47 11.17 2.45
N ILE A 206 14.66 10.54 3.62
CA ILE A 206 14.61 9.09 3.78
C ILE A 206 13.24 8.57 3.32
N LEU A 207 12.15 9.12 3.86
CA LEU A 207 10.79 8.67 3.54
C LEU A 207 10.35 9.09 2.13
N ARG A 208 10.86 10.20 1.61
CA ARG A 208 10.52 10.74 0.29
C ARG A 208 11.20 10.05 -0.88
N ARG A 209 12.35 9.40 -0.66
CA ARG A 209 13.22 8.95 -1.76
C ARG A 209 13.58 7.47 -1.72
N GLU A 210 13.59 6.84 -0.54
CA GLU A 210 13.93 5.42 -0.46
C GLU A 210 12.74 4.52 -0.81
N ASP A 211 13.03 3.30 -1.25
CA ASP A 211 12.01 2.26 -1.36
C ASP A 211 11.63 1.77 0.04
N LEU A 212 10.46 2.17 0.52
CA LEU A 212 10.01 1.83 1.87
C LEU A 212 9.50 0.39 1.96
N LYS A 213 9.26 -0.31 0.84
CA LYS A 213 8.83 -1.72 0.85
C LYS A 213 9.88 -2.65 1.45
N ILE A 214 11.16 -2.38 1.18
CA ILE A 214 12.27 -3.21 1.63
C ILE A 214 12.72 -2.90 3.05
N ILE A 215 12.18 -1.85 3.68
CA ILE A 215 12.52 -1.43 5.04
C ILE A 215 11.43 -1.94 5.98
N ASN A 216 11.77 -2.80 6.92
CA ASN A 216 10.85 -3.25 7.95
C ASN A 216 10.63 -2.15 9.00
N LYS A 217 11.72 -1.67 9.62
CA LYS A 217 11.66 -0.65 10.69
C LYS A 217 12.78 0.38 10.60
N PHE A 218 12.54 1.56 11.14
CA PHE A 218 13.53 2.58 11.48
C PHE A 218 13.77 2.55 12.98
N ILE A 219 15.04 2.55 13.37
CA ILE A 219 15.50 2.61 14.75
C ILE A 219 16.21 3.94 14.95
N VAL A 220 15.96 4.58 16.08
CA VAL A 220 16.55 5.87 16.42
C VAL A 220 17.47 5.68 17.62
N VAL A 221 18.68 6.21 17.49
CA VAL A 221 19.67 6.25 18.57
C VAL A 221 20.00 7.71 18.84
N ILE A 222 19.95 8.12 20.09
CA ILE A 222 20.35 9.45 20.53
C ILE A 222 21.60 9.34 21.41
N GLY A 223 22.40 10.39 21.42
CA GLY A 223 23.58 10.48 22.28
C GLY A 223 24.24 11.84 22.15
N ASP A 224 25.06 12.19 23.14
CA ASP A 224 25.85 13.42 23.09
C ASP A 224 27.17 13.17 22.37
N VAL A 225 27.50 14.03 21.41
CA VAL A 225 28.76 14.02 20.65
C VAL A 225 29.28 15.45 20.60
N GLU A 226 30.53 15.65 21.01
CA GLU A 226 31.19 16.95 21.15
C GLU A 226 30.34 17.97 21.95
N GLY A 227 29.68 17.48 23.01
CA GLY A 227 28.84 18.29 23.89
C GLY A 227 27.48 18.71 23.31
N ARG A 228 27.03 18.08 22.22
CA ARG A 228 25.70 18.32 21.63
C ARG A 228 24.94 17.02 21.46
N ARG A 229 23.64 17.06 21.73
CA ARG A 229 22.75 15.93 21.49
C ARG A 229 22.54 15.71 20.00
N HIS A 230 22.70 14.47 19.56
CA HIS A 230 22.49 14.05 18.18
C HIS A 230 21.52 12.87 18.13
N ALA A 231 20.87 12.72 16.99
CA ALA A 231 20.11 11.53 16.62
C ALA A 231 20.75 10.86 15.39
N CYS A 232 20.80 9.54 15.41
CA CYS A 232 21.13 8.66 14.31
C CYS A 232 19.89 7.85 13.92
N ILE A 233 19.78 7.52 12.63
CA ILE A 233 18.70 6.69 12.11
C ILE A 233 19.32 5.43 11.51
N ILE A 234 18.78 4.27 11.87
CA ILE A 234 19.14 2.97 11.30
C ILE A 234 17.92 2.43 10.56
N ARG A 235 18.09 1.95 9.34
CA ARG A 235 17.07 1.13 8.67
C ARG A 235 17.33 -0.35 8.97
N LYS A 236 16.27 -1.03 9.35
CA LYS A 236 16.20 -2.48 9.57
C LYS A 236 15.40 -3.07 8.42
N ARG A 237 16.01 -3.88 7.57
CA ARG A 237 15.33 -4.56 6.44
C ARG A 237 14.67 -5.86 6.89
N ASP A 238 15.33 -6.60 7.76
CA ASP A 238 14.86 -7.85 8.36
C ASP A 238 15.51 -8.04 9.75
N GLU A 239 15.52 -9.26 10.29
CA GLU A 239 16.10 -9.54 11.62
C GLU A 239 17.63 -9.46 11.69
N LEU A 240 18.32 -9.46 10.56
CA LEU A 240 19.78 -9.55 10.46
C LEU A 240 20.41 -8.34 9.75
N CYS A 241 19.68 -7.74 8.79
CA CYS A 241 20.17 -6.65 7.96
C CYS A 241 19.79 -5.27 8.54
N TYR A 242 20.77 -4.63 9.17
CA TYR A 242 20.68 -3.29 9.76
C TYR A 242 21.72 -2.38 9.13
N GLU A 243 21.30 -1.21 8.67
CA GLU A 243 22.18 -0.25 8.01
C GLU A 243 21.96 1.16 8.57
N LEU A 244 23.04 1.82 8.94
CA LEU A 244 23.01 3.18 9.49
C LEU A 244 22.97 4.20 8.36
N TYR A 245 22.11 5.23 8.46
CA TYR A 245 22.25 6.42 7.62
C TYR A 245 23.47 7.20 8.11
N PRO A 246 24.49 7.48 7.26
CA PRO A 246 25.79 8.01 7.69
C PRO A 246 25.71 9.51 7.94
N LYS A 247 24.84 9.94 8.87
CA LYS A 247 24.65 11.33 9.25
C LYS A 247 24.12 11.48 10.67
N TYR A 248 24.70 12.42 11.40
CA TYR A 248 24.13 12.93 12.64
C TYR A 248 23.06 14.00 12.36
N PHE A 249 21.92 13.90 13.04
CA PHE A 249 20.92 14.95 13.10
C PHE A 249 20.99 15.65 14.44
N VAL A 250 21.48 16.89 14.43
CA VAL A 250 21.73 17.67 15.65
C VAL A 250 20.40 18.05 16.32
N LEU A 251 20.26 17.77 17.61
CA LEU A 251 19.16 18.17 18.47
C LEU A 251 19.60 19.36 19.33
N ASN A 252 19.72 20.54 18.69
CA ASN A 252 20.23 21.74 19.34
C ASN A 252 19.35 22.97 19.10
N SER A 253 19.21 23.83 20.11
CA SER A 253 18.40 25.03 20.11
C SER A 253 19.07 26.23 19.41
N HIS A 254 20.40 26.25 19.35
CA HIS A 254 21.19 27.35 18.77
C HIS A 254 21.33 27.17 17.25
N VAL A 255 20.20 27.16 16.56
CA VAL A 255 20.11 26.90 15.12
C VAL A 255 19.62 28.11 14.33
N GLY A 256 20.27 28.35 13.19
CA GLY A 256 19.71 29.21 12.14
C GLY A 256 18.66 28.47 11.29
N GLY A 257 18.16 29.11 10.23
CA GLY A 257 17.06 28.55 9.43
C GLY A 257 17.33 27.15 8.84
N ALA A 258 18.58 26.79 8.55
CA ALA A 258 18.94 25.44 8.11
C ALA A 258 18.77 24.39 9.22
N GLY A 259 19.26 24.67 10.43
CA GLY A 259 19.11 23.77 11.57
C GLY A 259 17.66 23.68 12.04
N THR A 260 16.89 24.78 12.00
CA THR A 260 15.44 24.75 12.25
C THR A 260 14.73 23.77 11.30
N ARG A 261 15.07 23.78 10.00
CA ARG A 261 14.50 22.83 9.03
C ARG A 261 14.89 21.38 9.34
N GLN A 262 16.09 21.14 9.87
CA GLN A 262 16.53 19.79 10.26
C GLN A 262 15.77 19.28 11.49
N LEU A 263 15.59 20.12 12.52
CA LEU A 263 14.81 19.77 13.71
C LEU A 263 13.35 19.44 13.35
N VAL A 264 12.70 20.32 12.59
CA VAL A 264 11.34 20.10 12.11
C VAL A 264 11.27 18.89 11.19
N GLY A 265 12.29 18.68 10.35
CA GLY A 265 12.44 17.51 9.49
C GLY A 265 12.53 16.21 10.27
N LEU A 266 13.32 16.18 11.36
CA LEU A 266 13.43 15.01 12.24
C LEU A 266 12.10 14.74 12.95
N TYR A 267 11.45 15.76 13.50
CA TYR A 267 10.12 15.61 14.10
C TYR A 267 9.11 15.02 13.11
N ARG A 268 9.04 15.57 11.89
CA ARG A 268 8.15 15.06 10.84
C ARG A 268 8.52 13.65 10.43
N PHE A 269 9.81 13.32 10.33
CA PHE A 269 10.26 11.96 10.03
C PHE A 269 9.74 10.97 11.08
N LEU A 270 9.94 11.27 12.37
CA LEU A 270 9.47 10.43 13.47
C LEU A 270 7.94 10.27 13.43
N ARG A 271 7.20 11.37 13.26
CA ARG A 271 5.74 11.37 13.14
C ARG A 271 5.24 10.50 12.00
N GLU A 272 5.79 10.70 10.80
CA GLU A 272 5.32 10.00 9.60
C GLU A 272 5.78 8.54 9.57
N ALA A 273 7.01 8.24 10.01
CA ALA A 273 7.50 6.88 10.16
C ALA A 273 6.66 6.06 11.15
N ASP A 274 6.23 6.68 12.25
CA ASP A 274 5.32 6.06 13.22
C ASP A 274 3.92 5.86 12.62
N ARG A 275 3.38 6.87 11.93
CA ARG A 275 2.07 6.81 11.26
C ARG A 275 1.97 5.67 10.25
N ILE A 276 3.04 5.43 9.48
CA ILE A 276 3.12 4.30 8.52
C ILE A 276 3.60 3.01 9.18
N LYS A 277 3.68 2.97 10.51
CA LYS A 277 4.10 1.83 11.34
C LYS A 277 5.48 1.29 10.99
N LYS A 278 6.37 2.12 10.46
CA LYS A 278 7.78 1.79 10.19
C LYS A 278 8.72 2.27 11.28
N LEU A 279 8.29 3.02 12.28
CA LEU A 279 9.14 3.29 13.45
C LEU A 279 9.15 2.07 14.40
N ALA A 280 10.30 1.78 15.01
CA ALA A 280 10.43 0.71 16.01
C ALA A 280 9.73 1.06 17.34
N GLY A 281 9.42 2.34 17.59
CA GLY A 281 8.77 2.83 18.80
C GLY A 281 9.69 2.90 20.03
N VAL A 282 10.91 2.34 19.94
CA VAL A 282 11.94 2.41 20.97
C VAL A 282 13.08 3.30 20.47
N VAL A 283 13.55 4.18 21.34
CA VAL A 283 14.73 5.03 21.10
C VAL A 283 15.82 4.61 22.07
N TYR A 284 17.04 4.44 21.56
CA TYR A 284 18.19 4.02 22.36
C TYR A 284 19.08 5.23 22.69
N ASP A 285 19.68 5.20 23.87
CA ASP A 285 20.58 6.20 24.43
C ASP A 285 22.01 5.62 24.41
N ALA A 286 22.91 6.30 23.70
CA ALA A 286 24.28 5.87 23.46
C ALA A 286 25.28 6.89 24.04
N SER A 287 26.39 6.39 24.58
CA SER A 287 27.54 7.24 24.91
C SER A 287 28.19 7.81 23.64
N GLU A 288 29.00 8.85 23.80
CA GLU A 288 29.78 9.45 22.70
C GLU A 288 30.62 8.40 21.96
N GLU A 289 31.37 7.55 22.69
CA GLU A 289 32.15 6.46 22.11
C GLU A 289 31.27 5.47 21.32
N GLN A 290 30.09 5.13 21.84
CA GLN A 290 29.15 4.25 21.14
C GLN A 290 28.63 4.91 19.85
N MET A 291 28.35 6.22 19.87
CA MET A 291 27.91 6.98 18.70
C MET A 291 28.99 7.07 17.64
N GLU A 292 30.25 7.30 18.02
CA GLU A 292 31.38 7.34 17.09
C GLU A 292 31.62 5.99 16.42
N LYS A 293 31.66 4.91 17.21
CA LYS A 293 31.86 3.55 16.70
C LYS A 293 30.71 3.09 15.80
N LEU A 294 29.47 3.45 16.14
CA LEU A 294 28.30 3.20 15.31
C LEU A 294 28.44 3.90 13.96
N MET A 295 28.78 5.20 13.95
CA MET A 295 28.93 5.98 12.72
C MET A 295 30.05 5.50 11.79
N LYS A 296 31.16 5.03 12.36
CA LYS A 296 32.24 4.40 11.60
C LYS A 296 31.88 3.01 11.08
N GLY A 297 30.94 2.33 11.76
CA GLY A 297 30.53 0.96 11.44
C GLY A 297 31.44 -0.11 12.04
N GLU A 298 32.05 0.17 13.20
CA GLU A 298 32.99 -0.75 13.87
C GLU A 298 32.31 -2.02 14.40
N PHE A 299 31.01 -1.97 14.70
CA PHE A 299 30.22 -3.09 15.19
C PHE A 299 28.89 -3.20 14.42
N GLN A 300 28.24 -4.37 14.49
CA GLN A 300 26.96 -4.59 13.83
C GLN A 300 25.89 -3.65 14.38
N PRO A 301 25.18 -2.84 13.56
CA PRO A 301 24.24 -1.85 14.07
C PRO A 301 23.10 -2.42 14.92
N LYS A 302 22.78 -3.71 14.79
CA LYS A 302 21.86 -4.42 15.69
C LYS A 302 22.24 -4.30 17.19
N LYS A 303 23.54 -4.17 17.51
CA LYS A 303 24.04 -4.06 18.90
C LYS A 303 23.40 -2.91 19.68
N VAL A 304 22.87 -1.89 19.00
CA VAL A 304 22.15 -0.78 19.65
C VAL A 304 20.95 -1.25 20.46
N GLU A 305 20.38 -2.43 20.16
CA GLU A 305 19.28 -3.02 20.93
C GLU A 305 19.70 -3.44 22.36
N GLN A 306 21.01 -3.52 22.62
CA GLN A 306 21.59 -3.74 23.95
C GLN A 306 21.87 -2.42 24.70
N PHE A 307 21.71 -1.27 24.05
CA PHE A 307 21.96 0.02 24.68
C PHE A 307 20.84 0.38 25.65
N LYS A 308 21.10 1.41 26.46
CA LYS A 308 20.09 1.92 27.37
C LYS A 308 18.91 2.46 26.57
N VAL A 309 17.69 2.18 27.00
CA VAL A 309 16.49 2.77 26.38
C VAL A 309 16.32 4.20 26.87
N ALA A 310 16.14 5.14 25.95
CA ALA A 310 15.74 6.52 26.23
C ALA A 310 14.23 6.55 26.53
N SER A 311 13.84 6.05 27.71
CA SER A 311 12.43 5.91 28.10
C SER A 311 11.68 7.24 27.98
N ASN A 312 10.47 7.20 27.41
CA ASN A 312 9.60 8.35 27.16
C ASN A 312 10.18 9.43 26.22
N PHE A 313 11.36 9.24 25.61
CA PHE A 313 11.92 10.24 24.69
C PHE A 313 10.96 10.50 23.53
N PHE A 314 10.53 9.45 22.83
CA PHE A 314 9.63 9.58 21.68
C PHE A 314 8.33 10.27 22.07
N ASP A 315 7.63 9.76 23.10
CA ASP A 315 6.37 10.32 23.57
C ASP A 315 6.52 11.80 23.97
N SER A 316 7.56 12.12 24.74
CA SER A 316 7.82 13.49 25.17
C SER A 316 8.12 14.39 23.98
N PHE A 317 8.98 13.94 23.05
CA PHE A 317 9.43 14.70 21.89
C PHE A 317 8.28 14.97 20.91
N MET A 318 7.33 14.04 20.78
CA MET A 318 6.15 14.18 19.94
C MET A 318 5.12 15.17 20.51
N CYS A 319 5.07 15.32 21.83
CA CYS A 319 4.17 16.21 22.58
C CYS A 319 4.66 17.68 22.60
N ILE A 320 4.25 18.45 21.59
CA ILE A 320 4.69 19.85 21.37
C ILE A 320 3.62 20.90 21.69
N SER A 321 2.52 20.53 22.37
CA SER A 321 1.57 21.53 22.85
C SER A 321 2.15 22.33 24.02
N GLU A 322 1.74 23.60 24.19
CA GLU A 322 2.27 24.47 25.24
C GLU A 322 2.18 23.84 26.65
N LYS A 323 1.03 23.21 26.94
CA LYS A 323 0.79 22.49 28.21
C LYS A 323 1.72 21.29 28.39
N GLU A 324 2.01 20.55 27.33
CA GLU A 324 2.88 19.37 27.39
C GLU A 324 4.36 19.76 27.49
N ILE A 325 4.78 20.79 26.75
CA ILE A 325 6.14 21.34 26.86
C ILE A 325 6.40 21.80 28.30
N GLU A 326 5.44 22.50 28.93
CA GLU A 326 5.57 22.90 30.33
C GLU A 326 5.71 21.68 31.26
N ARG A 327 4.95 20.61 31.01
CA ARG A 327 5.03 19.37 31.78
C ARG A 327 6.39 18.69 31.62
N ASN A 328 6.95 18.70 30.40
CA ASN A 328 8.21 18.04 30.06
C ASN A 328 9.43 18.66 30.76
N LYS A 329 9.37 19.93 31.18
CA LYS A 329 10.43 20.61 31.96
C LYS A 329 10.82 19.87 33.25
N ASN A 330 9.91 19.06 33.80
CA ASN A 330 10.19 18.27 35.01
C ASN A 330 11.01 17.00 34.74
N PHE A 331 11.16 16.61 33.46
CA PHE A 331 11.73 15.33 33.06
C PHE A 331 12.93 15.48 32.12
N TRP A 332 13.03 16.60 31.40
CA TRP A 332 14.05 16.85 30.39
C TRP A 332 14.82 18.14 30.66
N ASP A 333 16.03 18.21 30.10
CA ASP A 333 16.88 19.40 30.22
C ASP A 333 16.36 20.59 29.41
N GLU A 334 16.91 21.77 29.73
CA GLU A 334 16.52 23.03 29.07
C GLU A 334 16.68 22.95 27.55
N GLU A 335 17.73 22.30 27.07
CA GLU A 335 18.01 22.16 25.64
C GLU A 335 16.92 21.37 24.90
N PHE A 336 16.45 20.26 25.46
CA PHE A 336 15.34 19.49 24.90
C PHE A 336 14.07 20.36 24.79
N ILE A 337 13.77 21.12 25.84
CA ILE A 337 12.58 21.99 25.89
C ILE A 337 12.66 23.09 24.84
N LEU A 338 13.81 23.73 24.67
CA LEU A 338 14.03 24.75 23.65
C LEU A 338 13.87 24.17 22.23
N VAL A 339 14.37 22.96 21.99
CA VAL A 339 14.15 22.25 20.72
C VAL A 339 12.66 22.01 20.45
N GLN A 340 11.88 21.59 21.46
CA GLN A 340 10.43 21.42 21.30
C GLN A 340 9.73 22.72 20.94
N GLN A 341 10.12 23.84 21.58
CA GLN A 341 9.54 25.16 21.29
C GLN A 341 9.84 25.61 19.86
N ILE A 342 11.06 25.38 19.37
CA ILE A 342 11.44 25.67 17.98
C ILE A 342 10.57 24.86 17.00
N ILE A 343 10.38 23.56 17.28
CA ILE A 343 9.52 22.71 16.45
C ILE A 343 8.07 23.22 16.47
N ALA A 344 7.51 23.47 17.65
CA ALA A 344 6.14 23.94 17.83
C ALA A 344 5.85 25.26 17.07
N ALA A 345 6.82 26.18 17.08
CA ALA A 345 6.70 27.46 16.38
C ALA A 345 6.70 27.33 14.85
N ASN A 346 7.31 26.27 14.29
CA ASN A 346 7.55 26.15 12.85
C ASN A 346 6.76 25.03 12.15
N ILE A 347 6.25 24.04 12.91
CA ILE A 347 5.63 22.83 12.34
C ILE A 347 4.41 23.14 11.48
N LYS A 348 3.56 24.08 11.90
CA LYS A 348 2.30 24.40 11.19
C LYS A 348 2.56 24.95 9.79
N ASP A 349 3.54 25.84 9.65
CA ASP A 349 3.91 26.40 8.34
C ASP A 349 4.58 25.35 7.46
N CYS A 350 5.46 24.52 8.04
CA CYS A 350 6.09 23.42 7.32
C CYS A 350 5.07 22.38 6.82
N ASP A 351 4.09 22.01 7.64
CA ASP A 351 3.02 21.09 7.25
C ASP A 351 2.11 21.71 6.19
N ARG A 352 1.71 22.98 6.34
CA ARG A 352 0.93 23.70 5.32
C ARG A 352 1.59 23.67 3.95
N ILE A 353 2.92 23.77 3.89
CA ILE A 353 3.67 23.83 2.63
C ILE A 353 3.93 22.43 2.06
N ASN A 354 4.31 21.46 2.90
CA ASN A 354 4.93 20.22 2.41
C ASN A 354 4.10 18.96 2.67
N GLN A 355 3.07 18.99 3.52
CA GLN A 355 2.42 17.77 3.99
C GLN A 355 1.83 16.96 2.85
N GLU A 356 1.08 17.57 1.94
CA GLU A 356 0.44 16.86 0.82
C GLU A 356 1.47 16.21 -0.11
N TYR A 357 2.52 16.95 -0.48
CA TYR A 357 3.60 16.46 -1.33
C TYR A 357 4.35 15.29 -0.68
N ASP A 358 4.69 15.43 0.60
CA ASP A 358 5.40 14.39 1.36
C ASP A 358 4.56 13.12 1.47
N LEU A 359 3.27 13.25 1.80
CA LEU A 359 2.34 12.13 1.87
C LEU A 359 2.25 11.37 0.55
N LYS A 360 2.21 12.09 -0.58
CA LYS A 360 2.17 11.48 -1.91
C LYS A 360 3.42 10.66 -2.21
N LEU A 361 4.60 11.19 -1.90
CA LEU A 361 5.86 10.45 -2.09
C LEU A 361 5.96 9.25 -1.16
N ILE A 362 5.58 9.39 0.12
CA ILE A 362 5.61 8.30 1.09
C ILE A 362 4.73 7.14 0.64
N LYS A 363 3.48 7.41 0.21
CA LYS A 363 2.57 6.38 -0.31
C LYS A 363 3.17 5.66 -1.52
N LYS A 364 3.66 6.43 -2.50
CA LYS A 364 4.34 5.87 -3.67
C LYS A 364 5.49 4.94 -3.26
N ASN A 365 6.31 5.38 -2.32
CA ASN A 365 7.48 4.62 -1.89
C ASN A 365 7.14 3.41 -1.01
N LEU A 366 5.95 3.38 -0.41
CA LEU A 366 5.40 2.19 0.25
C LEU A 366 4.94 1.12 -0.75
N GLY A 367 4.95 1.41 -2.06
CA GLY A 367 4.33 0.54 -3.04
C GLY A 367 2.82 0.53 -2.97
N GLU A 368 2.22 1.55 -2.34
CA GLU A 368 0.82 1.87 -2.52
C GLU A 368 0.70 2.50 -3.91
N ASP A 369 0.82 1.64 -4.94
CA ASP A 369 0.65 2.04 -6.33
C ASP A 369 -0.67 2.77 -6.48
N SER A 370 -0.59 3.85 -7.24
CA SER A 370 -1.67 4.70 -7.71
C SER A 370 -2.78 3.86 -8.37
N GLN A 371 -3.68 3.33 -7.56
CA GLN A 371 -5.11 3.36 -7.81
C GLN A 371 -5.70 4.26 -6.74
N ASP A 372 -6.17 5.41 -7.18
CA ASP A 372 -6.80 6.46 -6.40
C ASP A 372 -7.63 5.92 -5.21
N LYS A 373 -7.03 6.02 -4.02
CA LYS A 373 -7.76 6.27 -2.77
C LYS A 373 -7.26 7.59 -2.21
N GLU A 374 -7.43 8.60 -3.04
CA GLU A 374 -7.97 9.85 -2.54
C GLU A 374 -9.19 9.48 -1.68
N GLU A 375 -9.22 9.89 -0.40
CA GLU A 375 -10.48 10.46 0.08
C GLU A 375 -10.67 11.79 -0.68
N GLU A 376 -10.78 11.70 -2.02
CA GLU A 376 -11.69 12.56 -2.74
C GLU A 376 -13.00 12.29 -2.01
N SER A 377 -13.64 13.35 -1.53
CA SER A 377 -15.09 13.33 -1.44
C SER A 377 -15.59 12.54 -2.65
N ASN A 378 -16.13 11.33 -2.44
CA ASN A 378 -16.62 10.52 -3.56
C ASN A 378 -17.48 11.44 -4.41
N ASP A 379 -17.25 11.51 -5.71
CA ASP A 379 -17.96 12.48 -6.56
C ASP A 379 -19.48 12.40 -6.36
N ILE A 380 -20.00 11.19 -6.12
CA ILE A 380 -21.40 10.91 -5.76
C ILE A 380 -21.89 11.65 -4.49
N ASP A 381 -21.04 11.83 -3.49
CA ASP A 381 -21.39 12.46 -2.21
C ASP A 381 -21.52 14.00 -2.32
N LEU A 382 -21.06 14.58 -3.44
CA LEU A 382 -21.23 16.00 -3.77
C LEU A 382 -22.65 16.34 -4.28
N PHE A 383 -23.47 15.33 -4.57
CA PHE A 383 -24.78 15.51 -5.17
C PHE A 383 -25.91 15.01 -4.28
N ASP A 384 -27.02 15.74 -4.29
CA ASP A 384 -28.24 15.38 -3.57
C ASP A 384 -29.30 14.72 -4.46
N SER A 385 -29.08 14.67 -5.79
CA SER A 385 -29.97 14.02 -6.75
C SER A 385 -29.21 13.23 -7.81
N SER A 386 -29.89 12.23 -8.38
CA SER A 386 -29.34 11.32 -9.38
C SER A 386 -29.06 11.98 -10.72
N THR A 387 -29.91 12.88 -11.21
CA THR A 387 -29.73 13.44 -12.57
C THR A 387 -28.59 14.45 -12.68
N PRO A 388 -28.32 15.35 -11.71
CA PRO A 388 -27.11 16.18 -11.74
C PRO A 388 -25.82 15.36 -11.63
N PHE A 389 -25.84 14.30 -10.80
CA PHE A 389 -24.71 13.39 -10.68
C PHE A 389 -24.43 12.63 -11.98
N PHE A 390 -25.47 12.07 -12.59
CA PHE A 390 -25.35 11.40 -13.89
C PHE A 390 -24.88 12.38 -14.97
N ASP A 391 -25.41 13.60 -15.01
CA ASP A 391 -25.00 14.66 -15.93
C ASP A 391 -23.50 14.96 -15.83
N TYR A 392 -23.00 15.08 -14.59
CA TYR A 392 -21.59 15.27 -14.29
C TYR A 392 -20.72 14.14 -14.85
N ARG A 393 -21.04 12.88 -14.52
CA ARG A 393 -20.27 11.72 -15.01
C ARG A 393 -20.39 11.51 -16.51
N PHE A 394 -21.58 11.75 -17.07
CA PHE A 394 -21.82 11.74 -18.50
C PHE A 394 -20.92 12.76 -19.22
N GLY A 395 -20.80 13.98 -18.68
CA GLY A 395 -19.92 15.01 -19.25
C GLY A 395 -18.44 14.62 -19.23
N LYS A 396 -17.99 13.87 -18.22
CA LYS A 396 -16.63 13.32 -18.14
C LYS A 396 -16.39 12.17 -19.11
N ALA A 397 -17.38 11.28 -19.27
CA ALA A 397 -17.29 10.12 -20.17
C ALA A 397 -17.41 10.52 -21.66
N PHE A 398 -18.16 11.58 -21.96
CA PHE A 398 -18.49 12.03 -23.32
C PHE A 398 -18.19 13.53 -23.53
N PRO A 399 -16.92 13.96 -23.35
CA PRO A 399 -16.57 15.37 -23.46
C PRO A 399 -16.85 15.91 -24.87
N GLY A 400 -17.41 17.12 -24.93
CA GLY A 400 -17.70 17.82 -26.19
C GLY A 400 -18.90 17.30 -26.99
N VAL A 401 -19.57 16.22 -26.55
CA VAL A 401 -20.75 15.69 -27.26
C VAL A 401 -21.97 16.60 -27.04
N ARG A 402 -22.71 16.87 -28.12
CA ARG A 402 -23.96 17.64 -28.13
C ARG A 402 -24.96 16.90 -29.02
N GLY A 403 -26.18 16.64 -28.53
CA GLY A 403 -27.15 15.82 -29.28
C GLY A 403 -26.75 14.35 -29.33
N ILE A 404 -26.97 13.70 -30.47
CA ILE A 404 -26.73 12.26 -30.67
C ILE A 404 -25.30 12.03 -31.15
N LYS A 405 -24.60 11.04 -30.58
CA LYS A 405 -23.33 10.54 -31.11
C LYS A 405 -23.24 9.03 -30.94
N GLU A 406 -22.82 8.36 -32.01
CA GLU A 406 -22.56 6.92 -32.03
C GLU A 406 -21.06 6.63 -31.90
N PHE A 407 -20.75 5.58 -31.15
CA PHE A 407 -19.41 5.01 -31.01
C PHE A 407 -19.47 3.51 -31.33
N THR A 408 -18.69 3.09 -32.33
CA THR A 408 -18.69 1.71 -32.85
C THR A 408 -17.41 0.93 -32.53
N ASN A 409 -16.38 1.59 -31.98
CA ASN A 409 -15.18 0.91 -31.52
C ASN A 409 -15.46 0.31 -30.12
N PRO A 410 -15.47 -1.03 -29.95
CA PRO A 410 -15.82 -1.66 -28.67
C PRO A 410 -14.92 -1.21 -27.51
N LYS A 411 -13.61 -1.06 -27.77
CA LYS A 411 -12.66 -0.57 -26.77
C LYS A 411 -13.00 0.84 -26.30
N GLU A 412 -13.30 1.73 -27.25
CA GLU A 412 -13.73 3.09 -26.90
C GLU A 412 -15.04 3.08 -26.10
N CYS A 413 -15.98 2.20 -26.44
CA CYS A 413 -17.23 2.06 -25.69
C CYS A 413 -16.96 1.66 -24.23
N VAL A 414 -16.14 0.64 -24.00
CA VAL A 414 -15.77 0.17 -22.67
C VAL A 414 -15.01 1.25 -21.90
N ASP A 415 -14.02 1.90 -22.52
CA ASP A 415 -13.25 2.99 -21.91
C ASP A 415 -14.18 4.12 -21.41
N ARG A 416 -15.22 4.47 -22.18
CA ARG A 416 -16.19 5.52 -21.80
C ARG A 416 -17.18 5.07 -20.73
N LEU A 417 -17.69 3.85 -20.81
CA LEU A 417 -18.57 3.28 -19.78
C LEU A 417 -17.84 3.13 -18.45
N GLN A 418 -16.54 2.82 -18.46
CA GLN A 418 -15.71 2.76 -17.26
C GLN A 418 -15.61 4.12 -16.55
N ILE A 419 -15.60 5.23 -17.29
CA ILE A 419 -15.64 6.58 -16.71
C ILE A 419 -17.03 6.89 -16.15
N LEU A 420 -18.09 6.58 -16.91
CA LEU A 420 -19.48 6.84 -16.50
C LEU A 420 -19.86 6.06 -15.23
N LEU A 421 -19.43 4.80 -15.15
CA LEU A 421 -19.80 3.85 -14.12
C LEU A 421 -18.67 3.59 -13.12
N LYS A 422 -17.70 4.51 -13.01
CA LYS A 422 -16.62 4.41 -12.03
C LYS A 422 -17.17 4.23 -10.61
N LYS A 423 -16.49 3.47 -9.76
CA LYS A 423 -16.87 3.38 -8.34
C LYS A 423 -16.61 4.72 -7.62
N PRO A 424 -17.41 5.07 -6.61
CA PRO A 424 -18.59 4.34 -6.12
C PRO A 424 -19.85 4.57 -6.97
N LEU A 425 -20.75 3.58 -6.98
CA LEU A 425 -22.08 3.66 -7.62
C LEU A 425 -23.22 3.80 -6.60
N ASN A 426 -22.87 3.98 -5.33
CA ASN A 426 -23.79 4.25 -4.23
C ASN A 426 -23.09 5.21 -3.26
N GLY A 427 -23.78 6.25 -2.83
CA GLY A 427 -23.24 7.32 -1.97
C GLY A 427 -24.08 7.49 -0.70
N LYS A 428 -23.59 8.32 0.22
CA LYS A 428 -24.24 8.58 1.53
C LYS A 428 -25.68 9.09 1.37
N LYS A 429 -25.93 9.85 0.31
CA LYS A 429 -27.23 10.47 0.00
C LYS A 429 -27.96 9.79 -1.16
N LEU A 430 -27.27 8.99 -1.97
CA LEU A 430 -27.76 8.44 -3.24
C LEU A 430 -27.59 6.92 -3.29
N GLY A 431 -28.68 6.20 -2.99
CA GLY A 431 -28.73 4.73 -2.89
C GLY A 431 -28.81 3.96 -4.21
N GLY A 432 -28.16 4.43 -5.28
CA GLY A 432 -28.24 3.85 -6.64
C GLY A 432 -28.72 4.88 -7.68
N PRO A 433 -27.90 5.91 -8.01
CA PRO A 433 -28.33 7.01 -8.87
C PRO A 433 -28.24 6.74 -10.38
N ILE A 434 -27.60 5.66 -10.82
CA ILE A 434 -27.48 5.30 -12.24
C ILE A 434 -28.16 3.95 -12.46
N TRP A 435 -29.03 3.88 -13.45
CA TRP A 435 -29.88 2.73 -13.73
C TRP A 435 -29.66 2.27 -15.16
N TRP A 436 -29.85 0.97 -15.37
CA TRP A 436 -30.09 0.41 -16.69
C TRP A 436 -31.58 0.12 -16.85
N ILE A 437 -32.10 0.33 -18.06
CA ILE A 437 -33.51 0.13 -18.38
C ILE A 437 -33.65 -0.77 -19.61
N ARG A 438 -34.57 -1.72 -19.51
CA ARG A 438 -34.93 -2.67 -20.58
C ARG A 438 -36.38 -3.10 -20.46
N GLY A 439 -37.31 -2.18 -20.73
CA GLY A 439 -38.73 -2.44 -20.54
C GLY A 439 -39.07 -2.53 -19.06
N SER A 440 -39.68 -3.62 -18.61
CA SER A 440 -40.02 -3.81 -17.19
C SER A 440 -38.85 -4.24 -16.28
N GLY A 441 -37.66 -4.51 -16.85
CA GLY A 441 -36.49 -5.03 -16.14
C GLY A 441 -35.57 -3.98 -15.49
N ASN A 442 -36.08 -2.79 -15.18
CA ASN A 442 -35.27 -1.63 -14.81
C ASN A 442 -34.64 -1.79 -13.41
N CYS A 443 -33.31 -1.62 -13.30
CA CYS A 443 -32.57 -1.75 -12.03
C CYS A 443 -31.45 -0.71 -11.90
N ASP A 444 -31.03 -0.42 -10.67
CA ASP A 444 -29.82 0.36 -10.41
C ASP A 444 -28.57 -0.45 -10.79
N ILE A 445 -27.53 0.24 -11.27
CA ILE A 445 -26.23 -0.36 -11.54
C ILE A 445 -25.40 -0.29 -10.26
N SER A 446 -25.07 -1.44 -9.68
CA SER A 446 -24.34 -1.51 -8.40
C SER A 446 -22.85 -1.81 -8.58
N GLY A 447 -22.47 -2.42 -9.71
CA GLY A 447 -21.12 -2.83 -10.04
C GLY A 447 -20.83 -2.76 -11.53
N PHE A 448 -19.62 -2.29 -11.85
CA PHE A 448 -19.05 -2.32 -13.19
C PHE A 448 -17.59 -2.76 -13.10
N GLU A 449 -17.20 -3.71 -13.94
CA GLU A 449 -15.82 -4.22 -14.02
C GLU A 449 -15.47 -4.51 -15.48
N ARG A 450 -14.32 -4.01 -15.94
CA ARG A 450 -13.81 -4.34 -17.27
C ARG A 450 -13.23 -5.75 -17.27
N VAL A 451 -13.60 -6.56 -18.26
CA VAL A 451 -13.06 -7.92 -18.44
C VAL A 451 -11.99 -7.95 -19.53
N THR A 452 -12.30 -7.37 -20.70
CA THR A 452 -11.38 -7.25 -21.85
C THR A 452 -11.50 -5.85 -22.46
N ASP A 453 -10.90 -5.63 -23.64
CA ASP A 453 -11.11 -4.39 -24.39
C ASP A 453 -12.55 -4.23 -24.89
N ASP A 454 -13.25 -5.32 -25.19
CA ASP A 454 -14.61 -5.28 -25.76
C ASP A 454 -15.69 -5.81 -24.81
N LYS A 455 -15.32 -6.22 -23.59
CA LYS A 455 -16.22 -6.85 -22.63
C LYS A 455 -16.15 -6.26 -21.23
N PHE A 456 -17.31 -6.13 -20.58
CA PHE A 456 -17.43 -5.75 -19.18
C PHE A 456 -18.43 -6.64 -18.43
N LEU A 457 -18.35 -6.61 -17.10
CA LEU A 457 -19.34 -7.12 -16.17
C LEU A 457 -20.16 -5.96 -15.58
N MET A 458 -21.49 -6.08 -15.60
CA MET A 458 -22.42 -5.15 -14.96
C MET A 458 -23.38 -5.94 -14.07
N ASP A 459 -23.21 -5.84 -12.75
CA ASP A 459 -24.02 -6.58 -11.76
C ASP A 459 -24.10 -8.11 -11.93
N GLY A 460 -23.18 -8.69 -12.69
CA GLY A 460 -23.18 -10.11 -13.04
C GLY A 460 -23.44 -10.37 -14.53
N ASP A 461 -24.03 -9.42 -15.26
CA ASP A 461 -24.17 -9.49 -16.71
C ASP A 461 -22.80 -9.36 -17.38
N GLU A 462 -22.40 -10.40 -18.10
CA GLU A 462 -21.23 -10.44 -18.96
C GLU A 462 -21.61 -9.92 -20.36
N ILE A 463 -21.13 -8.71 -20.67
CA ILE A 463 -21.56 -7.94 -21.83
C ILE A 463 -20.41 -7.71 -22.79
N LYS A 464 -20.49 -8.33 -23.97
CA LYS A 464 -19.62 -8.02 -25.12
C LYS A 464 -20.22 -6.87 -25.94
N VAL A 465 -19.59 -5.70 -25.89
CA VAL A 465 -20.13 -4.46 -26.47
C VAL A 465 -19.96 -4.44 -27.99
N LYS A 466 -21.04 -4.12 -28.69
CA LYS A 466 -21.03 -3.86 -30.14
C LYS A 466 -20.90 -2.37 -30.43
N ARG A 467 -21.74 -1.55 -29.80
CA ARG A 467 -21.72 -0.08 -29.95
C ARG A 467 -22.44 0.58 -28.78
N ILE A 468 -22.17 1.88 -28.62
CA ILE A 468 -22.99 2.74 -27.77
C ILE A 468 -23.45 3.97 -28.55
N VAL A 469 -24.68 4.42 -28.29
CA VAL A 469 -25.22 5.66 -28.82
C VAL A 469 -25.60 6.55 -27.65
N VAL A 470 -25.03 7.74 -27.59
CA VAL A 470 -25.27 8.67 -26.48
C VAL A 470 -26.15 9.82 -26.91
N TYR A 471 -27.05 10.24 -26.03
CA TYR A 471 -27.86 11.43 -26.22
C TYR A 471 -27.53 12.48 -25.16
N ALA A 472 -26.74 13.47 -25.56
CA ALA A 472 -26.38 14.63 -24.76
C ALA A 472 -27.43 15.74 -24.93
N ALA A 473 -28.58 15.56 -24.29
CA ALA A 473 -29.67 16.54 -24.25
C ALA A 473 -29.21 17.89 -23.67
N GLY A 474 -29.88 18.98 -24.06
CA GLY A 474 -29.70 20.30 -23.43
C GLY A 474 -30.21 20.29 -21.99
N GLU A 475 -31.32 19.57 -21.74
CA GLU A 475 -31.83 19.33 -20.40
C GLU A 475 -31.06 18.17 -19.73
N TYR A 476 -30.33 18.48 -18.65
CA TYR A 476 -29.45 17.55 -17.94
C TYR A 476 -30.12 16.23 -17.53
N TYR A 477 -31.41 16.26 -17.19
CA TYR A 477 -32.19 15.10 -16.74
C TYR A 477 -32.69 14.19 -17.86
N LYS A 478 -32.48 14.55 -19.14
CA LYS A 478 -32.88 13.73 -20.32
C LYS A 478 -31.68 13.02 -20.97
N LYS A 479 -30.49 13.05 -20.37
CA LYS A 479 -29.32 12.37 -20.93
C LYS A 479 -29.40 10.86 -20.74
N PHE A 480 -28.95 10.10 -21.74
CA PHE A 480 -28.87 8.65 -21.67
C PHE A 480 -27.78 8.07 -22.59
N VAL A 481 -27.42 6.81 -22.34
CA VAL A 481 -26.51 5.99 -23.17
C VAL A 481 -27.25 4.72 -23.57
N TYR A 482 -27.50 4.52 -24.85
CA TYR A 482 -27.94 3.24 -25.41
C TYR A 482 -26.72 2.34 -25.60
N VAL A 483 -26.83 1.08 -25.18
CA VAL A 483 -25.79 0.05 -25.33
C VAL A 483 -26.37 -1.10 -26.15
N GLU A 484 -25.64 -1.53 -27.18
CA GLU A 484 -25.95 -2.70 -27.98
C GLU A 484 -24.80 -3.70 -27.89
N THR A 485 -25.12 -4.98 -27.84
CA THR A 485 -24.18 -6.06 -27.57
C THR A 485 -24.06 -7.00 -28.75
N TYR A 486 -22.94 -7.70 -28.84
CA TYR A 486 -22.82 -8.88 -29.68
C TYR A 486 -23.44 -10.08 -28.97
N PRO A 487 -24.08 -11.02 -29.70
CA PRO A 487 -24.36 -12.34 -29.16
C PRO A 487 -23.04 -13.04 -28.80
N GLU A 488 -23.07 -13.82 -27.74
CA GLU A 488 -21.96 -14.69 -27.35
C GLU A 488 -22.25 -16.16 -27.64
N GLU A 489 -21.19 -16.96 -27.75
CA GLU A 489 -21.28 -18.42 -27.87
C GLU A 489 -21.82 -19.03 -26.57
N GLU A 490 -22.41 -20.22 -26.61
CA GLU A 490 -22.92 -20.91 -25.41
C GLU A 490 -21.81 -21.32 -24.42
N THR A 491 -22.16 -21.55 -23.14
CA THR A 491 -21.22 -22.02 -22.12
C THR A 491 -20.84 -23.49 -22.28
N GLY A 492 -21.71 -24.27 -22.93
CA GLY A 492 -21.63 -25.73 -22.98
C GLY A 492 -22.18 -26.44 -21.73
N LEU A 493 -22.74 -25.70 -20.76
CA LEU A 493 -23.34 -26.29 -19.55
C LEU A 493 -24.74 -26.86 -19.76
N TYR A 494 -25.45 -26.36 -20.77
CA TYR A 494 -26.84 -26.69 -21.06
C TYR A 494 -26.96 -27.32 -22.43
N THR A 495 -27.90 -28.26 -22.59
CA THR A 495 -28.29 -28.73 -23.91
C THR A 495 -29.02 -27.60 -24.64
N LYS A 496 -28.52 -27.23 -25.82
CA LYS A 496 -29.13 -26.18 -26.63
C LYS A 496 -30.52 -26.61 -27.14
N ASP A 497 -31.52 -25.78 -26.88
CA ASP A 497 -32.87 -25.91 -27.42
C ASP A 497 -33.17 -24.72 -28.34
N ASP A 498 -32.99 -24.93 -29.65
CA ASP A 498 -33.20 -23.88 -30.65
C ASP A 498 -34.65 -23.36 -30.66
N ALA A 499 -35.65 -24.20 -30.33
CA ALA A 499 -37.05 -23.78 -30.27
C ALA A 499 -37.30 -22.86 -29.08
N LEU A 500 -36.67 -23.14 -27.93
CA LEU A 500 -36.72 -22.27 -26.75
C LEU A 500 -36.06 -20.91 -27.03
N VAL A 501 -34.90 -20.92 -27.70
CA VAL A 501 -34.20 -19.69 -28.11
C VAL A 501 -35.08 -18.85 -29.01
N GLU A 502 -35.74 -19.46 -30.00
CA GLU A 502 -36.68 -18.77 -30.91
C GLU A 502 -37.88 -18.20 -30.15
N GLU A 503 -38.55 -19.01 -29.31
CA GLU A 503 -39.70 -18.58 -28.51
C GLU A 503 -39.37 -17.36 -27.63
N TRP A 504 -38.25 -17.42 -26.91
CA TRP A 504 -37.83 -16.33 -26.03
C TRP A 504 -37.40 -15.08 -26.80
N THR A 505 -36.72 -15.25 -27.93
CA THR A 505 -36.35 -14.14 -28.80
C THR A 505 -37.58 -13.46 -29.39
N ASP A 506 -38.63 -14.21 -29.70
CA ASP A 506 -39.89 -13.64 -30.18
C ASP A 506 -40.68 -12.96 -29.07
N ARG A 507 -40.72 -13.56 -27.88
CA ARG A 507 -41.49 -13.06 -26.74
C ARG A 507 -40.84 -11.86 -26.04
N TYR A 508 -39.54 -11.92 -25.78
CA TYR A 508 -38.79 -10.94 -24.98
C TYR A 508 -37.81 -10.10 -25.81
N GLY A 509 -37.48 -10.55 -27.02
CA GLY A 509 -36.53 -9.88 -27.92
C GLY A 509 -35.09 -10.39 -27.81
N TYR A 510 -34.80 -11.28 -26.85
CA TYR A 510 -33.48 -11.84 -26.60
C TYR A 510 -33.57 -13.14 -25.81
N TYR A 511 -32.44 -13.85 -25.74
CA TYR A 511 -32.19 -15.07 -24.98
C TYR A 511 -30.83 -14.99 -24.30
N TYR A 512 -30.75 -15.51 -23.09
CA TYR A 512 -29.55 -15.52 -22.24
C TYR A 512 -29.38 -16.86 -21.52
N GLU A 513 -28.17 -17.13 -21.06
CA GLU A 513 -27.84 -18.23 -20.16
C GLU A 513 -27.28 -17.67 -18.84
N GLU A 514 -27.65 -18.28 -17.72
CA GLU A 514 -27.05 -17.99 -16.41
C GLU A 514 -26.14 -19.14 -15.98
N TYR A 515 -25.01 -18.82 -15.38
CA TYR A 515 -24.06 -19.78 -14.85
C TYR A 515 -23.28 -19.15 -13.70
N ALA A 516 -22.43 -19.91 -13.02
CA ALA A 516 -21.49 -19.33 -12.06
C ALA A 516 -20.06 -19.74 -12.34
N GLU A 517 -19.12 -18.85 -12.03
CA GLU A 517 -17.69 -19.11 -12.06
C GLU A 517 -17.20 -19.50 -10.66
N TYR A 518 -16.55 -20.65 -10.55
CA TYR A 518 -15.89 -21.14 -9.35
C TYR A 518 -14.51 -21.67 -9.70
N GLU A 519 -13.45 -21.04 -9.19
CA GLU A 519 -12.04 -21.46 -9.43
C GLU A 519 -11.71 -21.72 -10.92
N ASN A 520 -12.15 -20.81 -11.80
CA ASN A 520 -12.01 -20.91 -13.27
C ASN A 520 -12.79 -22.07 -13.94
N LYS A 521 -13.68 -22.72 -13.21
CA LYS A 521 -14.66 -23.67 -13.75
C LYS A 521 -16.02 -22.98 -13.84
N LYS A 522 -16.80 -23.39 -14.83
CA LYS A 522 -18.21 -22.99 -14.96
C LYS A 522 -19.07 -24.05 -14.30
N VAL A 523 -20.03 -23.64 -13.50
CA VAL A 523 -21.05 -24.50 -12.87
C VAL A 523 -22.43 -24.00 -13.25
N THR A 524 -23.41 -24.90 -13.25
CA THR A 524 -24.78 -24.57 -13.63
C THR A 524 -25.43 -23.62 -12.62
N ARG A 525 -26.49 -22.91 -13.06
CA ARG A 525 -27.31 -22.05 -12.18
C ARG A 525 -27.89 -22.84 -11.00
N ALA A 526 -28.31 -24.08 -11.24
CA ALA A 526 -28.86 -24.98 -10.23
C ALA A 526 -27.82 -25.36 -9.17
N GLU A 527 -26.62 -25.77 -9.58
CA GLU A 527 -25.52 -26.08 -8.65
C GLU A 527 -25.11 -24.87 -7.80
N TYR A 528 -25.14 -23.67 -8.40
CA TYR A 528 -24.92 -22.43 -7.64
C TYR A 528 -25.99 -22.24 -6.55
N ASP A 529 -27.27 -22.43 -6.86
CA ASP A 529 -28.37 -22.28 -5.90
C ASP A 529 -28.31 -23.32 -4.78
N ASP A 530 -27.88 -24.53 -5.10
CA ASP A 530 -27.68 -25.61 -4.13
C ASP A 530 -26.45 -25.38 -3.23
N GLY A 531 -25.55 -24.46 -3.61
CA GLY A 531 -24.30 -24.17 -2.90
C GLY A 531 -23.22 -25.24 -3.09
N ALA A 532 -23.41 -26.20 -3.99
CA ALA A 532 -22.49 -27.30 -4.29
C ALA A 532 -22.54 -27.70 -5.77
N ALA A 533 -21.41 -28.13 -6.34
CA ALA A 533 -21.32 -28.52 -7.75
C ALA A 533 -20.55 -29.83 -7.95
N VAL A 534 -20.77 -30.53 -9.07
CA VAL A 534 -19.96 -31.68 -9.48
C VAL A 534 -18.81 -31.21 -10.36
N ILE A 535 -17.62 -31.08 -9.79
CA ILE A 535 -16.42 -30.64 -10.50
C ILE A 535 -15.45 -31.81 -10.61
N ASP A 536 -15.04 -32.12 -11.84
CA ASP A 536 -14.10 -33.21 -12.15
C ASP A 536 -14.54 -34.56 -11.51
N GLY A 537 -15.85 -34.82 -11.52
CA GLY A 537 -16.48 -36.05 -11.01
C GLY A 537 -16.67 -36.12 -9.49
N LYS A 538 -16.41 -35.03 -8.75
CA LYS A 538 -16.57 -34.96 -7.29
C LYS A 538 -17.54 -33.86 -6.90
N VAL A 539 -18.36 -34.12 -5.87
CA VAL A 539 -19.19 -33.09 -5.25
C VAL A 539 -18.29 -32.15 -4.45
N VAL A 540 -18.35 -30.86 -4.75
CA VAL A 540 -17.57 -29.78 -4.14
C VAL A 540 -18.53 -28.75 -3.55
N ASP A 541 -18.34 -28.41 -2.28
CA ASP A 541 -19.04 -27.31 -1.62
C ASP A 541 -18.46 -25.97 -2.11
N LEU A 542 -19.32 -25.11 -2.68
CA LEU A 542 -18.91 -23.82 -3.25
C LEU A 542 -18.61 -22.78 -2.17
N ASN A 543 -19.02 -23.00 -0.91
CA ASN A 543 -18.78 -22.13 0.25
C ASN A 543 -19.13 -20.65 0.01
N GLY A 544 -20.14 -20.38 -0.84
CA GLY A 544 -20.54 -19.03 -1.23
C GLY A 544 -19.50 -18.24 -2.04
N LYS A 545 -18.47 -18.90 -2.60
CA LYS A 545 -17.39 -18.25 -3.36
C LYS A 545 -17.67 -18.16 -4.86
N ALA A 546 -18.61 -18.95 -5.36
CA ALA A 546 -19.00 -18.91 -6.77
C ALA A 546 -19.60 -17.55 -7.13
N LYS A 547 -19.34 -17.06 -8.35
CA LYS A 547 -19.83 -15.76 -8.82
C LYS A 547 -20.82 -15.96 -9.95
N LEU A 548 -22.07 -15.53 -9.75
CA LEU A 548 -23.11 -15.60 -10.76
C LEU A 548 -22.74 -14.74 -11.98
N ARG A 549 -23.11 -15.23 -13.16
CA ARG A 549 -22.90 -14.64 -14.47
C ARG A 549 -24.15 -14.83 -15.32
N THR A 550 -24.48 -13.81 -16.09
CA THR A 550 -25.52 -13.86 -17.13
C THR A 550 -24.89 -13.46 -18.44
N ARG A 551 -25.12 -14.21 -19.52
CA ARG A 551 -24.62 -13.85 -20.85
C ARG A 551 -25.65 -14.08 -21.94
N TYR A 552 -25.63 -13.22 -22.94
CA TYR A 552 -26.66 -13.16 -23.97
C TYR A 552 -26.21 -13.90 -25.23
N LEU A 553 -26.97 -14.92 -25.64
CA LEU A 553 -26.67 -15.74 -26.83
C LEU A 553 -27.28 -15.17 -28.12
N THR A 554 -28.08 -14.12 -27.97
CA THR A 554 -28.69 -13.35 -29.05
C THR A 554 -28.30 -11.87 -28.88
N PRO A 555 -28.42 -11.04 -29.93
CA PRO A 555 -28.21 -9.61 -29.78
C PRO A 555 -29.05 -9.03 -28.65
N TYR A 556 -28.45 -8.22 -27.81
CA TYR A 556 -29.13 -7.57 -26.68
C TYR A 556 -28.83 -6.07 -26.68
N ASN A 557 -29.69 -5.32 -26.02
CA ASN A 557 -29.53 -3.89 -25.83
C ASN A 557 -30.24 -3.41 -24.58
N PHE A 558 -29.83 -2.24 -24.09
CA PHE A 558 -30.44 -1.57 -22.94
C PHE A 558 -30.03 -0.10 -22.95
N ILE A 559 -30.64 0.70 -22.07
CA ILE A 559 -30.31 2.12 -21.91
C ILE A 559 -29.78 2.35 -20.50
N ILE A 560 -28.70 3.11 -20.36
CA ILE A 560 -28.16 3.59 -19.09
C ILE A 560 -28.57 5.06 -18.91
N CYS A 561 -29.17 5.39 -17.77
CA CYS A 561 -29.59 6.75 -17.46
C CYS A 561 -29.58 7.00 -15.94
N ALA A 562 -29.88 8.24 -15.53
CA ALA A 562 -30.08 8.55 -14.11
C ALA A 562 -31.36 7.89 -13.56
N HIS A 563 -31.40 7.59 -12.27
CA HIS A 563 -32.60 7.07 -11.59
C HIS A 563 -33.83 7.95 -11.85
N PHE A 564 -33.70 9.29 -11.79
CA PHE A 564 -34.82 10.21 -12.06
C PHE A 564 -34.88 10.71 -13.50
N ASN A 565 -34.29 9.98 -14.46
CA ASN A 565 -34.56 10.21 -15.88
C ASN A 565 -36.05 9.93 -16.18
N PRO A 566 -36.74 10.76 -17.00
CA PRO A 566 -38.15 10.55 -17.33
C PRO A 566 -38.50 9.18 -17.93
N MET A 567 -37.54 8.54 -18.62
CA MET A 567 -37.72 7.19 -19.17
C MET A 567 -37.79 6.11 -18.10
N ASN A 568 -37.21 6.34 -16.92
CA ASN A 568 -37.26 5.38 -15.81
C ASN A 568 -38.60 5.49 -15.09
N SER A 569 -39.67 5.10 -15.78
CA SER A 569 -41.04 5.09 -15.29
C SER A 569 -41.80 3.97 -15.97
N ASN A 570 -42.52 3.20 -15.16
CA ASN A 570 -43.38 2.11 -15.61
C ASN A 570 -44.43 2.50 -16.67
N VAL A 571 -44.77 3.79 -16.79
CA VAL A 571 -45.67 4.31 -17.83
C VAL A 571 -45.08 4.14 -19.23
N TYR A 572 -43.75 4.10 -19.35
CA TYR A 572 -43.03 4.03 -20.62
C TYR A 572 -42.39 2.67 -20.91
N ASP A 573 -42.43 1.71 -19.99
CA ASP A 573 -41.78 0.40 -20.13
C ASP A 573 -42.20 -0.33 -21.41
N ASP A 574 -43.50 -0.51 -21.64
CA ASP A 574 -44.05 -1.18 -22.85
C ASP A 574 -43.59 -0.52 -24.16
N MET A 575 -43.51 0.81 -24.17
CA MET A 575 -43.08 1.58 -25.34
C MET A 575 -41.58 1.40 -25.57
N LEU A 576 -40.78 1.51 -24.51
CA LEU A 576 -39.32 1.36 -24.58
C LEU A 576 -38.93 -0.06 -24.97
N GLU A 577 -39.61 -1.08 -24.45
CA GLU A 577 -39.40 -2.47 -24.83
C GLU A 577 -39.63 -2.69 -26.33
N LYS A 578 -40.74 -2.18 -26.87
CA LYS A 578 -41.04 -2.26 -28.31
C LYS A 578 -39.97 -1.57 -29.16
N LEU A 579 -39.50 -0.39 -28.76
CA LEU A 579 -38.44 0.33 -29.46
C LEU A 579 -37.12 -0.44 -29.41
N LEU A 580 -36.72 -0.94 -28.24
CA LEU A 580 -35.47 -1.68 -28.06
C LEU A 580 -35.47 -3.00 -28.86
N ASN A 581 -36.55 -3.77 -28.80
CA ASN A 581 -36.75 -4.97 -29.62
C ASN A 581 -36.75 -4.63 -31.12
N GLY A 582 -37.39 -3.52 -31.47
CA GLY A 582 -37.42 -3.00 -32.83
C GLY A 582 -36.05 -2.64 -33.38
N ILE A 583 -35.18 -2.03 -32.57
CA ILE A 583 -33.79 -1.69 -32.95
C ILE A 583 -32.99 -2.96 -33.22
N LEU A 584 -33.10 -4.00 -32.38
CA LEU A 584 -32.42 -5.29 -32.62
C LEU A 584 -32.90 -5.95 -33.93
N LYS A 585 -34.17 -5.76 -34.29
CA LYS A 585 -34.79 -6.26 -35.54
C LYS A 585 -34.56 -5.33 -36.74
N GLY A 586 -33.84 -4.21 -36.58
CA GLY A 586 -33.62 -3.20 -37.63
C GLY A 586 -34.88 -2.45 -38.08
N LYS A 587 -35.94 -2.48 -37.27
CA LYS A 587 -37.25 -1.84 -37.54
C LYS A 587 -37.38 -0.44 -36.94
N ASN A 588 -36.56 -0.13 -35.93
CA ASN A 588 -36.55 1.16 -35.23
C ASN A 588 -35.11 1.67 -35.09
N SER A 589 -34.95 2.95 -34.76
CA SER A 589 -33.64 3.56 -34.51
C SER A 589 -33.54 4.23 -33.14
N VAL A 590 -32.32 4.58 -32.71
CA VAL A 590 -32.10 5.26 -31.42
C VAL A 590 -32.68 6.68 -31.44
N GLU A 591 -32.79 7.31 -32.62
CA GLU A 591 -33.44 8.61 -32.81
C GLU A 591 -34.91 8.58 -32.36
N GLU A 592 -35.61 7.46 -32.49
CA GLU A 592 -36.99 7.33 -32.03
C GLU A 592 -37.10 7.39 -30.50
N ILE A 593 -36.11 6.83 -29.79
CA ILE A 593 -35.99 6.98 -28.33
C ILE A 593 -35.76 8.46 -27.98
N VAL A 594 -34.93 9.16 -28.76
CA VAL A 594 -34.67 10.59 -28.58
C VAL A 594 -35.94 11.43 -28.80
N GLU A 595 -36.73 11.13 -29.83
CA GLU A 595 -38.00 11.81 -30.07
C GLU A 595 -39.05 11.52 -28.99
N ALA A 596 -39.03 10.32 -28.40
CA ALA A 596 -39.87 9.99 -27.27
C ALA A 596 -39.49 10.80 -26.02
N ILE A 597 -38.21 10.76 -25.59
CA ILE A 597 -37.77 11.43 -24.36
C ILE A 597 -37.90 12.96 -24.41
N LYS A 598 -37.77 13.57 -25.59
CA LYS A 598 -37.99 15.02 -25.77
C LYS A 598 -39.37 15.45 -25.28
N LYS A 599 -40.40 14.62 -25.48
CA LYS A 599 -41.80 14.86 -25.12
C LYS A 599 -42.12 14.50 -23.67
N MET A 600 -41.24 13.79 -22.97
CA MET A 600 -41.47 13.36 -21.60
C MET A 600 -41.28 14.53 -20.62
N PRO A 601 -42.18 14.67 -19.62
CA PRO A 601 -42.05 15.71 -18.60
C PRO A 601 -40.87 15.41 -17.66
N LYS A 602 -40.36 16.44 -16.99
CA LYS A 602 -39.37 16.27 -15.91
C LYS A 602 -39.96 15.36 -14.82
N HIS A 603 -39.14 14.47 -14.25
CA HIS A 603 -39.58 13.59 -13.17
C HIS A 603 -40.03 14.39 -11.95
N ARG A 604 -41.10 13.97 -11.25
CA ARG A 604 -41.67 14.75 -10.13
C ARG A 604 -40.71 14.96 -8.96
N ARG A 605 -39.79 14.03 -8.73
CA ARG A 605 -38.75 14.13 -7.69
C ARG A 605 -37.58 15.05 -8.07
N GLU A 606 -37.61 15.58 -9.29
CA GLU A 606 -36.68 16.59 -9.80
C GLU A 606 -37.31 17.99 -9.86
N MET A 607 -38.59 18.14 -9.46
CA MET A 607 -39.33 19.41 -9.48
C MET A 607 -39.11 20.24 -8.22
#